data_AF-M2RU98-F1
#
_entry.id   AF-M2RU98-F1
#
_cell.length_a   1.000
_cell.length_b   1.000
_cell.length_c   1.000
_cell.angle_alpha   90.00
_cell.angle_beta   90.00
_cell.angle_gamma   90.00
#
_symmetry.space_group_name_H-M   'P 1'
#
loop_
_entity.id
_entity.type
_entity.pdbx_description
1 polymer ?
#
loop_
_entity_poly.entity_id
_entity_poly.type
_entity_poly.pdbx_seq_one_letter_code
_entity_poly.pdbx_strand_id
1 'polypeptide(L)'
;MPCRTSTEPLSGTSQDEQIYLSALLKAKLQGIPSFHFPSLTLPDIICPAARASHIPNIPPDIQLPFFLRNRHLIEQYGGKPAKDEVKQSMDITRAIWFWRLDEARQFERFHDTMRWNTAMFIALLTLHDFQTRSSHYKAMHTSKDAIKKSQHNTTVPQFKKIRINVATHRFIKQYLAAVLEHHNTPLLFDARETFVKTWKNSPWDLYTGFRGAQKKLLKNLMKKLTKDWEKELNSAESSMGNEEYRIRVTKFAGSLVPRRREQDIPTGTLPRHEESGYVYGTDSPPCIPRESREAGRNELLDALRVPFIPQTKERTKDQRNETCELEEGANMVTELRNAIEALQMMRPQDMLPVLMHLFPASGMGQAGT
;
A
#
# COMPACT_ATOMS: atom_id res chain seq x y z
N MET A 1 -34.01 8.16 18.83
CA MET A 1 -33.86 9.17 19.91
C MET A 1 -33.00 10.30 19.38
N PRO A 2 -33.56 11.47 19.02
CA PRO A 2 -32.77 12.61 18.56
C PRO A 2 -31.94 13.16 19.73
N CYS A 3 -30.63 13.27 19.54
CA CYS A 3 -29.76 13.97 20.49
C CYS A 3 -30.20 15.44 20.54
N ARG A 4 -30.72 15.89 21.69
CA ARG A 4 -31.04 17.31 21.92
C ARG A 4 -29.75 18.11 21.75
N THR A 5 -29.77 19.10 20.86
CA THR A 5 -28.74 20.14 20.75
C THR A 5 -28.89 21.11 21.92
N SER A 6 -28.56 20.65 23.14
CA SER A 6 -28.39 21.54 24.29
C SER A 6 -27.05 22.26 24.14
N THR A 7 -27.06 23.58 24.29
CA THR A 7 -25.85 24.44 24.31
C THR A 7 -25.14 24.39 25.67
N GLU A 8 -25.56 23.50 26.58
CA GLU A 8 -24.86 23.30 27.84
C GLU A 8 -23.45 22.71 27.60
N PRO A 9 -22.42 23.21 28.28
CA PRO A 9 -21.06 22.70 28.14
C PRO A 9 -21.04 21.21 28.48
N LEU A 10 -20.47 20.41 27.58
CA LEU A 10 -20.29 18.96 27.76
C LEU A 10 -19.52 18.71 29.07
N SER A 11 -20.28 18.32 30.09
CA SER A 11 -19.89 17.86 31.43
C SER A 11 -18.42 18.13 31.81
N GLY A 12 -18.17 19.25 32.49
CA GLY A 12 -16.95 19.46 33.29
C GLY A 12 -15.74 20.08 32.60
N THR A 13 -15.83 20.47 31.32
CA THR A 13 -14.76 21.23 30.63
C THR A 13 -15.14 22.70 30.45
N SER A 14 -14.22 23.62 30.74
CA SER A 14 -14.45 25.05 30.53
C SER A 14 -14.51 25.37 29.02
N GLN A 15 -15.14 26.50 28.65
CA GLN A 15 -15.19 26.94 27.26
C GLN A 15 -13.79 27.10 26.66
N ASP A 16 -12.84 27.65 27.42
CA ASP A 16 -11.46 27.83 27.00
C ASP A 16 -10.75 26.49 26.76
N GLU A 17 -10.99 25.49 27.63
CA GLU A 17 -10.47 24.14 27.46
C GLU A 17 -11.04 23.49 26.19
N GLN A 18 -12.33 23.66 25.90
CA GLN A 18 -12.94 23.13 24.68
C GLN A 18 -12.36 23.77 23.42
N ILE A 19 -12.13 25.09 23.42
CA ILE A 19 -11.47 25.81 22.32
C ILE A 19 -10.06 25.25 22.11
N TYR A 20 -9.30 25.10 23.20
CA TYR A 20 -7.95 24.54 23.17
C TYR A 20 -7.92 23.10 22.62
N LEU A 21 -8.76 22.21 23.15
CA LEU A 21 -8.82 20.80 22.74
C LEU A 21 -9.28 20.65 21.28
N SER A 22 -10.21 21.49 20.83
CA SER A 22 -10.65 21.51 19.44
C SER A 22 -9.51 21.93 18.49
N ALA A 23 -8.76 22.98 18.86
CA ALA A 23 -7.58 23.40 18.11
C ALA A 23 -6.49 22.31 18.08
N LEU A 24 -6.25 21.66 19.23
CA LEU A 24 -5.28 20.57 19.35
C LEU A 24 -5.68 19.34 18.52
N LEU A 25 -6.96 18.97 18.51
CA LEU A 25 -7.48 17.85 17.71
C LEU A 25 -7.28 18.13 16.23
N LYS A 26 -7.67 19.32 15.77
CA LYS A 26 -7.48 19.75 14.39
C LYS A 26 -6.01 19.74 13.99
N ALA A 27 -5.13 20.21 14.88
CA ALA A 27 -3.69 20.22 14.64
C ALA A 27 -3.11 18.79 14.55
N LYS A 28 -3.51 17.88 15.45
CA LYS A 28 -3.02 16.50 15.45
C LYS A 28 -3.49 15.70 14.23
N LEU A 29 -4.73 15.91 13.78
CA LEU A 29 -5.29 15.25 12.61
C LEU A 29 -4.80 15.85 11.27
N GLN A 30 -4.03 16.94 11.30
CA GLN A 30 -3.50 17.57 10.10
C GLN A 30 -2.59 16.60 9.32
N GLY A 31 -2.83 16.54 8.00
CA GLY A 31 -2.06 15.72 7.06
C GLY A 31 -2.72 14.39 6.70
N ILE A 32 -3.71 13.93 7.48
CA ILE A 32 -4.47 12.73 7.14
C ILE A 32 -5.45 13.05 6.00
N PRO A 33 -5.53 12.22 4.93
CA PRO A 33 -6.51 12.43 3.88
C PRO A 33 -7.95 12.40 4.41
N SER A 34 -8.80 13.34 4.01
CA SER A 34 -10.17 13.51 4.53
C SER A 34 -11.11 12.33 4.26
N PHE A 35 -10.82 11.51 3.25
CA PHE A 35 -11.58 10.30 2.92
C PHE A 35 -11.10 9.06 3.68
N HIS A 36 -10.00 9.16 4.43
CA HIS A 36 -9.38 8.02 5.09
C HIS A 36 -10.01 7.72 6.47
N PHE A 37 -10.51 8.75 7.15
CA PHE A 37 -11.14 8.64 8.47
C PHE A 37 -12.41 9.48 8.50
N PRO A 38 -13.41 9.11 9.33
CA PRO A 38 -14.65 9.88 9.44
C PRO A 38 -14.37 11.30 9.93
N SER A 39 -15.20 12.28 9.58
CA SER A 39 -15.11 13.62 10.17
C SER A 39 -15.33 13.52 11.68
N LEU A 40 -14.28 13.78 12.45
CA LEU A 40 -14.28 13.71 13.91
C LEU A 40 -14.41 15.11 14.51
N THR A 41 -15.26 15.22 15.52
CA THR A 41 -15.48 16.44 16.29
C THR A 41 -15.02 16.25 17.73
N LEU A 42 -14.79 17.33 18.47
CA LEU A 42 -14.43 17.23 19.89
C LEU A 42 -15.47 16.45 20.73
N PRO A 43 -16.79 16.59 20.51
CA PRO A 43 -17.79 15.72 21.14
C PRO A 43 -17.56 14.22 20.92
N ASP A 44 -17.07 13.80 19.74
CA ASP A 44 -16.75 12.39 19.47
C ASP A 44 -15.59 11.85 20.31
N ILE A 45 -14.72 12.76 20.78
CA ILE A 45 -13.58 12.45 21.65
C ILE A 45 -14.03 12.46 23.12
N ILE A 46 -14.78 13.49 23.54
CA ILE A 46 -15.25 13.65 24.93
C ILE A 46 -16.26 12.55 25.30
N CYS A 47 -17.13 12.20 24.36
CA CYS A 47 -18.06 11.09 24.47
C CYS A 47 -17.66 10.06 23.39
N PRO A 48 -16.74 9.13 23.69
CA PRO A 48 -16.13 8.23 22.72
C PRO A 48 -17.17 7.58 21.81
N ALA A 49 -17.30 8.12 20.61
CA ALA A 49 -18.20 7.55 19.61
C ALA A 49 -17.56 6.26 19.06
N ALA A 50 -18.38 5.27 18.70
CA ALA A 50 -17.89 4.04 18.08
C ALA A 50 -16.98 4.33 16.86
N ARG A 51 -17.32 5.38 16.10
CA ARG A 51 -16.54 5.86 14.93
C ARG A 51 -15.17 6.45 15.26
N ALA A 52 -14.97 6.95 16.48
CA ALA A 52 -13.68 7.46 16.95
C ALA A 52 -12.82 6.36 17.56
N SER A 53 -13.47 5.32 18.11
CA SER A 53 -12.83 4.19 18.76
C SER A 53 -12.33 3.14 17.77
N HIS A 54 -13.03 2.98 16.65
CA HIS A 54 -12.69 2.01 15.62
C HIS A 54 -12.74 2.63 14.24
N ILE A 55 -11.57 2.88 13.66
CA ILE A 55 -11.42 3.32 12.28
C ILE A 55 -11.14 2.10 11.41
N PRO A 56 -11.97 1.82 10.40
CA PRO A 56 -11.74 0.71 9.48
C PRO A 56 -10.36 0.82 8.81
N ASN A 57 -9.77 -0.33 8.50
CA ASN A 57 -8.50 -0.45 7.77
C ASN A 57 -7.26 0.06 8.52
N ILE A 58 -7.40 0.35 9.82
CA ILE A 58 -6.32 0.63 10.77
C ILE A 58 -6.21 -0.57 11.75
N PRO A 59 -5.00 -1.12 12.01
CA PRO A 59 -4.82 -2.16 13.01
C PRO A 59 -5.28 -1.73 14.41
N PRO A 60 -5.85 -2.64 15.23
CA PRO A 60 -6.43 -2.29 16.53
C PRO A 60 -5.48 -1.59 17.52
N ASP A 61 -4.18 -1.90 17.44
CA ASP A 61 -3.15 -1.39 18.35
C ASP A 61 -2.62 0.01 18.00
N ILE A 62 -2.84 0.47 16.77
CA ILE A 62 -2.45 1.80 16.29
C ILE A 62 -3.65 2.68 15.90
N GLN A 63 -4.80 2.45 16.55
CA GLN A 63 -6.04 3.24 16.42
C GLN A 63 -5.85 4.70 16.86
N LEU A 64 -6.92 5.49 16.79
CA LEU A 64 -6.89 6.93 17.07
C LEU A 64 -6.23 7.32 18.40
N PRO A 65 -6.42 6.61 19.54
CA PRO A 65 -5.71 6.94 20.78
C PRO A 65 -4.19 6.88 20.62
N PHE A 66 -3.68 5.82 19.99
CA PHE A 66 -2.24 5.68 19.70
C PHE A 66 -1.76 6.83 18.82
N PHE A 67 -2.48 7.13 17.74
CA PHE A 67 -2.11 8.19 16.81
C PHE A 67 -2.04 9.57 17.50
N LEU A 68 -3.07 9.94 18.27
CA LEU A 68 -3.12 11.23 18.96
C LEU A 68 -2.02 11.35 20.02
N ARG A 69 -1.76 10.28 20.78
CA ARG A 69 -0.72 10.23 21.82
C ARG A 69 0.68 10.40 21.21
N ASN A 70 0.94 9.72 20.09
CA ASN A 70 2.26 9.65 19.46
C ASN A 70 2.47 10.65 18.31
N ARG A 71 1.53 11.58 18.06
CA ARG A 71 1.62 12.52 16.93
C ARG A 71 2.91 13.34 16.91
N HIS A 72 3.44 13.70 18.07
CA HIS A 72 4.70 14.44 18.21
C HIS A 72 5.91 13.63 17.71
N LEU A 73 5.96 12.31 17.98
CA LEU A 73 7.01 11.41 17.48
C LEU A 73 6.92 11.22 15.97
N ILE A 74 5.70 11.13 15.43
CA ILE A 74 5.46 11.06 13.99
C ILE A 74 5.96 12.34 13.30
N GLU A 75 5.64 13.51 13.87
CA GLU A 75 6.00 14.81 13.30
C GLU A 75 7.49 15.13 13.44
N GLN A 76 8.18 14.54 14.42
CA GLN A 76 9.64 14.64 14.54
C GLN A 76 10.36 14.25 13.24
N TYR A 77 9.78 13.30 12.48
CA TYR A 77 10.27 12.85 11.18
C TYR A 77 9.44 13.40 9.99
N GLY A 78 8.69 14.48 10.22
CA GLY A 78 7.86 15.13 9.20
C GLY A 78 6.78 14.21 8.62
N GLY A 79 6.28 13.25 9.42
CA GLY A 79 5.30 12.27 8.97
C GLY A 79 5.84 11.23 7.98
N LYS A 80 7.18 11.12 7.84
CA LYS A 80 7.81 10.13 6.95
C LYS A 80 8.32 8.93 7.74
N PRO A 81 8.17 7.71 7.18
CA PRO A 81 8.71 6.54 7.84
C PRO A 81 10.24 6.52 7.67
N ALA A 82 10.94 6.07 8.70
CA ALA A 82 12.39 5.90 8.72
C ALA A 82 12.75 4.41 8.83
N LYS A 83 13.87 4.03 8.20
CA LYS A 83 14.40 2.65 8.24
C LYS A 83 15.10 2.32 9.56
N ASP A 84 15.68 3.34 10.20
CA ASP A 84 16.44 3.21 11.43
C ASP A 84 15.50 2.94 12.62
N GLU A 85 15.54 1.71 13.14
CA GLU A 85 14.72 1.25 14.28
C GLU A 85 15.06 1.98 15.58
N VAL A 86 16.29 2.45 15.74
CA VAL A 86 16.72 3.21 16.94
C VAL A 86 16.09 4.60 16.93
N LYS A 87 15.97 5.21 15.75
CA LYS A 87 15.37 6.54 15.59
C LYS A 87 13.85 6.52 15.62
N GLN A 88 13.24 5.60 14.89
CA GLN A 88 11.80 5.49 14.77
C GLN A 88 11.41 4.06 15.07
N SER A 89 10.52 3.82 16.04
CA SER A 89 10.06 2.47 16.35
C SER A 89 9.17 1.91 15.23
N MET A 90 9.07 0.59 15.15
CA MET A 90 8.20 -0.09 14.20
C MET A 90 6.74 0.38 14.27
N ASP A 91 6.20 0.65 15.45
CA ASP A 91 4.80 1.10 15.60
C ASP A 91 4.56 2.51 15.05
N ILE A 92 5.52 3.41 15.19
CA ILE A 92 5.46 4.74 14.55
C ILE A 92 5.53 4.60 13.04
N THR A 93 6.42 3.74 12.54
CA THR A 93 6.48 3.41 11.09
C THR A 93 5.13 2.87 10.62
N ARG A 94 4.54 1.89 11.30
CA ARG A 94 3.22 1.32 10.99
C ARG A 94 2.16 2.40 10.98
N ALA A 95 2.11 3.25 12.01
CA ALA A 95 1.15 4.35 12.08
C ALA A 95 1.26 5.27 10.85
N ILE A 96 2.48 5.62 10.41
CA ILE A 96 2.68 6.44 9.21
C ILE A 96 2.12 5.79 7.94
N TRP A 97 2.38 4.49 7.74
CA TRP A 97 1.88 3.72 6.59
C TRP A 97 0.35 3.58 6.60
N PHE A 98 -0.22 3.17 7.74
CA PHE A 98 -1.64 2.88 7.86
C PHE A 98 -2.49 4.15 7.87
N TRP A 99 -2.02 5.23 8.51
CA TRP A 99 -2.69 6.54 8.52
C TRP A 99 -2.39 7.40 7.29
N ARG A 100 -1.56 6.90 6.35
CA ARG A 100 -1.29 7.50 5.03
C ARG A 100 -0.70 8.91 5.12
N LEU A 101 0.20 9.12 6.06
CA LEU A 101 0.82 10.42 6.27
C LEU A 101 1.89 10.74 5.22
N ASP A 102 2.46 9.71 4.60
CA ASP A 102 3.39 9.83 3.48
C ASP A 102 2.71 9.37 2.18
N GLU A 103 2.46 10.32 1.28
CA GLU A 103 1.83 10.02 -0.02
C GLU A 103 2.61 9.00 -0.85
N ALA A 104 3.92 8.92 -0.64
CA ALA A 104 4.82 8.05 -1.39
C ALA A 104 4.99 6.66 -0.77
N ARG A 105 4.50 6.44 0.46
CA ARG A 105 4.65 5.20 1.24
C ARG A 105 3.36 4.84 1.95
N GLN A 106 2.42 4.37 1.15
CA GLN A 106 1.11 3.87 1.58
C GLN A 106 0.71 2.70 0.69
N PHE A 107 -0.55 2.25 0.75
CA PHE A 107 -1.05 1.16 -0.11
C PHE A 107 -2.18 1.60 -1.05
N GLU A 108 -2.57 2.88 -1.00
CA GLU A 108 -3.69 3.42 -1.75
C GLU A 108 -3.31 3.73 -3.21
N ARG A 109 -4.08 3.20 -4.16
CA ARG A 109 -3.83 3.36 -5.60
C ARG A 109 -4.21 4.72 -6.20
N PHE A 110 -4.76 5.66 -5.43
CA PHE A 110 -5.15 6.96 -5.97
C PHE A 110 -3.95 7.90 -6.22
N HIS A 111 -2.85 7.71 -5.50
CA HIS A 111 -1.66 8.55 -5.69
C HIS A 111 -0.85 8.09 -6.91
N ASP A 112 -0.38 9.05 -7.71
CA ASP A 112 0.40 8.78 -8.93
C ASP A 112 1.66 7.96 -8.61
N THR A 113 2.38 8.33 -7.54
CA THR A 113 3.57 7.62 -7.05
C THR A 113 3.32 6.14 -6.83
N MET A 114 2.20 5.81 -6.18
CA MET A 114 1.80 4.44 -5.88
C MET A 114 1.51 3.65 -7.14
N ARG A 115 0.75 4.25 -8.06
CA ARG A 115 0.42 3.65 -9.37
C ARG A 115 1.67 3.36 -10.20
N TRP A 116 2.64 4.28 -10.21
CA TRP A 116 3.90 4.09 -10.92
C TRP A 116 4.74 2.98 -10.31
N ASN A 117 4.87 2.93 -8.97
CA ASN A 117 5.57 1.84 -8.28
C ASN A 117 4.97 0.49 -8.62
N THR A 118 3.65 0.34 -8.49
CA THR A 118 2.94 -0.91 -8.82
C THR A 118 3.18 -1.33 -10.27
N ALA A 119 3.04 -0.41 -11.23
CA ALA A 119 3.24 -0.73 -12.65
C ALA A 119 4.70 -1.13 -12.96
N MET A 120 5.69 -0.37 -12.45
CA MET A 120 7.11 -0.68 -12.63
C MET A 120 7.50 -2.03 -12.00
N PHE A 121 6.96 -2.33 -10.82
CA PHE A 121 7.21 -3.58 -10.12
C PHE A 121 6.68 -4.79 -10.87
N ILE A 122 5.45 -4.70 -11.40
CA ILE A 122 4.88 -5.74 -12.26
C ILE A 122 5.74 -5.92 -13.52
N ALA A 123 6.15 -4.82 -14.15
CA ALA A 123 7.00 -4.87 -15.34
C ALA A 123 8.38 -5.49 -15.06
N LEU A 124 9.01 -5.16 -13.93
CA LEU A 124 10.29 -5.73 -13.53
C LEU A 124 10.20 -7.25 -13.28
N LEU A 125 9.16 -7.70 -12.58
CA LEU A 125 8.91 -9.13 -12.36
C LEU A 125 8.65 -9.86 -13.67
N THR A 126 7.90 -9.22 -14.58
CA THR A 126 7.61 -9.77 -15.91
C THR A 126 8.90 -9.92 -16.71
N LEU A 127 9.69 -8.86 -16.82
CA LEU A 127 10.97 -8.89 -17.54
C LEU A 127 11.93 -9.94 -16.98
N HIS A 128 11.97 -10.10 -15.65
CA HIS A 128 12.76 -11.14 -14.99
C HIS A 128 12.31 -12.56 -15.37
N ASP A 129 11.01 -12.83 -15.39
CA ASP A 129 10.44 -14.13 -15.81
C ASP A 129 10.79 -14.43 -17.28
N PHE A 130 10.69 -13.46 -18.19
CA PHE A 130 11.11 -13.64 -19.59
C PHE A 130 12.60 -13.98 -19.72
N GLN A 131 13.47 -13.27 -18.99
CA GLN A 131 14.91 -13.49 -19.07
C GLN A 131 15.33 -14.86 -18.51
N THR A 132 14.69 -15.31 -17.44
CA THR A 132 14.97 -16.63 -16.84
C THR A 132 14.53 -17.75 -17.78
N ARG A 133 13.32 -17.68 -18.34
CA ARG A 133 12.84 -18.67 -19.32
C ARG A 133 13.70 -18.72 -20.59
N SER A 134 14.07 -17.57 -21.15
CA SER A 134 14.92 -17.51 -22.35
C SER A 134 16.29 -18.14 -22.13
N SER A 135 16.87 -17.98 -20.93
CA SER A 135 18.17 -18.58 -20.60
C SER A 135 18.13 -20.12 -20.57
N HIS A 136 17.00 -20.70 -20.15
CA HIS A 136 16.80 -22.14 -20.12
C HIS A 136 16.75 -22.74 -21.53
N TYR A 137 16.04 -22.10 -22.47
CA TYR A 137 15.97 -22.57 -23.85
C TYR A 137 17.32 -22.54 -24.57
N LYS A 138 18.14 -21.51 -24.34
CA LYS A 138 19.49 -21.42 -24.96
C LYS A 138 20.45 -22.49 -24.47
N ALA A 139 20.40 -22.83 -23.17
CA ALA A 139 21.26 -23.87 -22.60
C ALA A 139 20.95 -25.27 -23.17
N MET A 140 19.68 -25.55 -23.49
CA MET A 140 19.25 -26.85 -24.01
C MET A 140 19.65 -27.08 -25.48
N HIS A 141 19.79 -26.02 -26.27
CA HIS A 141 20.11 -26.11 -27.70
C HIS A 141 21.60 -25.97 -28.06
N THR A 142 22.49 -25.74 -27.09
CA THR A 142 23.95 -25.70 -27.33
C THR A 142 24.62 -27.07 -27.38
N SER A 143 23.85 -28.16 -27.43
CA SER A 143 24.40 -29.52 -27.56
C SER A 143 24.78 -29.85 -29.02
N LYS A 144 26.07 -29.64 -29.30
CA LYS A 144 26.99 -30.38 -30.20
C LYS A 144 26.99 -30.26 -31.74
N ASP A 145 25.96 -29.83 -32.46
CA ASP A 145 25.98 -30.06 -33.94
C ASP A 145 26.20 -28.86 -34.88
N ALA A 146 26.52 -27.65 -34.40
CA ALA A 146 26.66 -26.49 -35.28
C ALA A 146 28.11 -26.19 -35.71
N ILE A 147 28.72 -27.09 -36.48
CA ILE A 147 29.89 -26.78 -37.30
C ILE A 147 29.40 -26.15 -38.61
N LYS A 148 29.84 -24.91 -38.87
CA LYS A 148 29.84 -24.22 -40.16
C LYS A 148 28.47 -23.99 -40.81
N LYS A 149 27.95 -22.77 -40.67
CA LYS A 149 27.52 -21.98 -41.84
C LYS A 149 27.42 -20.49 -41.48
N SER A 150 28.28 -19.73 -42.15
CA SER A 150 28.27 -18.28 -42.28
C SER A 150 26.89 -17.81 -42.73
N GLN A 151 26.20 -16.98 -41.95
CA GLN A 151 25.01 -16.28 -42.41
C GLN A 151 24.77 -14.97 -41.64
N HIS A 152 24.27 -14.01 -42.40
CA HIS A 152 24.34 -12.57 -42.20
C HIS A 152 23.82 -12.03 -40.85
N ASN A 153 24.60 -11.11 -40.28
CA ASN A 153 24.36 -10.39 -39.03
C ASN A 153 23.18 -9.40 -39.17
N THR A 154 21.94 -9.85 -38.95
CA THR A 154 20.88 -8.95 -38.47
C THR A 154 21.10 -8.75 -36.98
N THR A 155 21.67 -7.61 -36.61
CA THR A 155 21.93 -7.22 -35.23
C THR A 155 20.60 -7.11 -34.48
N VAL A 156 20.17 -8.22 -33.87
CA VAL A 156 19.00 -8.24 -32.97
C VAL A 156 19.29 -7.23 -31.86
N PRO A 157 18.35 -6.31 -31.56
CA PRO A 157 18.51 -5.34 -30.49
C PRO A 157 18.94 -6.06 -29.20
N GLN A 158 20.17 -5.81 -28.75
CA GLN A 158 20.63 -6.35 -27.47
C GLN A 158 19.94 -5.57 -26.35
N PHE A 159 18.85 -6.13 -25.83
CA PHE A 159 18.21 -5.59 -24.66
C PHE A 159 19.19 -5.63 -23.49
N LYS A 160 19.37 -4.49 -22.81
CA LYS A 160 20.17 -4.42 -21.60
C LYS A 160 19.58 -5.42 -20.59
N LYS A 161 20.40 -6.37 -20.14
CA LYS A 161 19.95 -7.41 -19.20
C LYS A 161 19.73 -6.81 -17.81
N ILE A 162 18.51 -6.36 -17.54
CA ILE A 162 18.09 -5.90 -16.21
C ILE A 162 17.88 -7.14 -15.34
N ARG A 163 18.79 -7.39 -14.40
CA ARG A 163 18.66 -8.49 -13.43
C ARG A 163 18.19 -7.93 -12.09
N ILE A 164 17.11 -8.47 -11.56
CA ILE A 164 16.75 -8.33 -10.14
C ILE A 164 17.16 -9.60 -9.41
N ASN A 165 17.63 -9.49 -8.17
CA ASN A 165 17.99 -10.66 -7.37
C ASN A 165 16.75 -11.23 -6.64
N VAL A 166 16.91 -12.38 -5.99
CA VAL A 166 15.83 -13.09 -5.28
C VAL A 166 15.23 -12.24 -4.14
N ALA A 167 16.05 -11.48 -3.41
CA ALA A 167 15.59 -10.62 -2.32
C ALA A 167 14.73 -9.45 -2.86
N THR A 168 15.16 -8.83 -3.95
CA THR A 168 14.42 -7.80 -4.66
C THR A 168 13.09 -8.34 -5.19
N HIS A 169 13.10 -9.54 -5.79
CA HIS A 169 11.88 -10.20 -6.24
C HIS A 169 10.90 -10.43 -5.08
N ARG A 170 11.39 -10.90 -3.93
CA ARG A 170 10.56 -11.10 -2.72
C ARG A 170 9.98 -9.78 -2.21
N PHE A 171 10.80 -8.74 -2.12
CA PHE A 171 10.38 -7.40 -1.70
C PHE A 171 9.24 -6.88 -2.60
N ILE A 172 9.43 -6.96 -3.93
CA ILE A 172 8.41 -6.53 -4.89
C ILE A 172 7.12 -7.35 -4.72
N LYS A 173 7.22 -8.67 -4.61
CA LYS A 173 6.06 -9.56 -4.43
C LYS A 173 5.27 -9.21 -3.16
N GLN A 174 5.96 -8.98 -2.05
CA GLN A 174 5.31 -8.60 -0.78
C GLN A 174 4.61 -7.24 -0.85
N TYR A 175 5.22 -6.25 -1.53
CA TYR A 175 4.55 -4.97 -1.76
C TYR A 175 3.26 -5.16 -2.57
N LEU A 176 3.31 -5.91 -3.67
CA LEU A 176 2.12 -6.16 -4.50
C LEU A 176 1.05 -6.94 -3.72
N ALA A 177 1.45 -7.88 -2.83
CA ALA A 177 0.53 -8.56 -1.93
C ALA A 177 -0.15 -7.60 -0.95
N ALA A 178 0.61 -6.67 -0.37
CA ALA A 178 0.08 -5.65 0.54
C ALA A 178 -0.92 -4.70 -0.15
N VAL A 179 -0.65 -4.30 -1.40
CA VAL A 179 -1.58 -3.49 -2.21
C VAL A 179 -2.85 -4.29 -2.55
N LEU A 180 -2.72 -5.59 -2.85
CA LEU A 180 -3.88 -6.46 -3.08
C LEU A 180 -4.76 -6.61 -1.84
N GLU A 181 -4.16 -6.92 -0.69
CA GLU A 181 -4.88 -7.01 0.59
C GLU A 181 -5.60 -5.70 0.90
N HIS A 182 -4.92 -4.56 0.70
CA HIS A 182 -5.50 -3.25 0.95
C HIS A 182 -6.78 -2.98 0.16
N HIS A 183 -6.89 -3.47 -1.08
CA HIS A 183 -8.04 -3.21 -1.93
C HIS A 183 -9.10 -4.32 -1.90
N ASN A 184 -8.69 -5.57 -1.70
CA ASN A 184 -9.60 -6.72 -1.78
C ASN A 184 -10.15 -7.12 -0.40
N THR A 185 -9.33 -7.00 0.64
CA THR A 185 -9.64 -7.45 2.01
C THR A 185 -9.12 -6.44 3.03
N PRO A 186 -9.66 -5.20 3.03
CA PRO A 186 -9.05 -4.06 3.72
C PRO A 186 -9.11 -4.16 5.26
N LEU A 187 -9.88 -5.11 5.80
CA LEU A 187 -9.96 -5.45 7.22
C LEU A 187 -8.87 -6.45 7.68
N LEU A 188 -8.19 -7.11 6.75
CA LEU A 188 -7.03 -7.97 7.03
C LEU A 188 -5.74 -7.15 6.94
N PHE A 189 -4.72 -7.51 7.73
CA PHE A 189 -3.49 -6.72 7.85
C PHE A 189 -2.21 -7.51 7.59
N ASP A 190 -2.29 -8.82 7.38
CA ASP A 190 -1.12 -9.71 7.40
C ASP A 190 -0.09 -9.37 6.33
N ALA A 191 -0.53 -9.16 5.09
CA ALA A 191 0.36 -8.83 3.97
C ALA A 191 0.93 -7.42 4.12
N ARG A 192 0.11 -6.44 4.54
CA ARG A 192 0.58 -5.06 4.80
C ARG A 192 1.60 -5.02 5.93
N GLU A 193 1.33 -5.67 7.06
CA GLU A 193 2.24 -5.77 8.20
C GLU A 193 3.56 -6.46 7.81
N THR A 194 3.46 -7.59 7.10
CA THR A 194 4.63 -8.31 6.59
C THR A 194 5.48 -7.44 5.67
N PHE A 195 4.83 -6.66 4.80
CA PHE A 195 5.54 -5.74 3.92
C PHE A 195 6.18 -4.58 4.70
N VAL A 196 5.49 -3.91 5.63
CA VAL A 196 6.10 -2.82 6.41
C VAL A 196 7.32 -3.33 7.19
N LYS A 197 7.24 -4.54 7.77
CA LYS A 197 8.37 -5.18 8.46
C LYS A 197 9.53 -5.45 7.51
N THR A 198 9.24 -5.99 6.33
CA THR A 198 10.29 -6.27 5.33
C THR A 198 10.88 -4.99 4.78
N TRP A 199 10.05 -3.98 4.51
CA TRP A 199 10.49 -2.66 4.12
C TRP A 199 11.48 -2.13 5.14
N LYS A 200 11.09 -2.03 6.41
CA LYS A 200 11.94 -1.45 7.44
C LYS A 200 13.31 -2.13 7.59
N ASN A 201 13.32 -3.46 7.53
CA ASN A 201 14.53 -4.27 7.72
C ASN A 201 15.33 -4.54 6.44
N SER A 202 14.92 -3.99 5.29
CA SER A 202 15.61 -4.18 4.02
C SER A 202 16.29 -2.89 3.55
N PRO A 203 17.36 -2.99 2.74
CA PRO A 203 17.98 -1.82 2.14
C PRO A 203 17.11 -1.20 1.03
N TRP A 204 15.96 -1.81 0.68
CA TRP A 204 15.16 -1.43 -0.47
C TRP A 204 14.06 -0.43 -0.11
N ASP A 205 13.86 0.60 -0.93
CA ASP A 205 12.73 1.52 -0.83
C ASP A 205 11.88 1.58 -2.12
N LEU A 206 10.73 2.22 -2.01
CA LEU A 206 9.87 2.59 -3.13
C LEU A 206 10.44 3.79 -3.89
N TYR A 207 10.02 3.95 -5.14
CA TYR A 207 10.28 5.14 -5.93
C TYR A 207 9.49 6.34 -5.41
N THR A 208 10.17 7.33 -4.81
CA THR A 208 9.54 8.50 -4.18
C THR A 208 10.01 9.86 -4.77
N GLY A 209 11.21 9.93 -5.35
CA GLY A 209 11.84 11.17 -5.84
C GLY A 209 11.76 11.42 -7.36
N PHE A 210 10.57 11.40 -7.96
CA PHE A 210 10.45 11.59 -9.42
C PHE A 210 10.67 13.04 -9.87
N ARG A 211 11.57 13.24 -10.85
CA ARG A 211 11.77 14.54 -11.52
C ARG A 211 10.59 14.89 -12.43
N GLY A 212 10.39 16.18 -12.71
CA GLY A 212 9.26 16.66 -13.54
C GLY A 212 9.15 15.96 -14.90
N ALA A 213 10.28 15.77 -15.61
CA ALA A 213 10.32 15.05 -16.87
C ALA A 213 9.92 13.56 -16.72
N GLN A 214 10.37 12.89 -15.65
CA GLN A 214 10.00 11.51 -15.35
C GLN A 214 8.51 11.39 -15.03
N LYS A 215 7.95 12.31 -14.23
CA LYS A 215 6.51 12.37 -13.96
C LYS A 215 5.70 12.52 -15.24
N LYS A 216 6.11 13.41 -16.16
CA LYS A 216 5.46 13.60 -17.46
C LYS A 216 5.51 12.32 -18.31
N LEU A 217 6.68 11.69 -18.39
CA LEU A 217 6.86 10.42 -19.10
C LEU A 217 5.96 9.32 -18.52
N LEU A 218 6.01 9.11 -17.20
CA LEU A 218 5.21 8.09 -16.51
C LEU A 218 3.71 8.34 -16.67
N LYS A 219 3.23 9.59 -16.62
CA LYS A 219 1.82 9.90 -16.90
C LYS A 219 1.40 9.47 -18.31
N ASN A 220 2.23 9.75 -19.31
CA ASN A 220 1.96 9.33 -20.69
C ASN A 220 1.98 7.81 -20.84
N LEU A 221 2.96 7.13 -20.23
CA LEU A 221 3.05 5.67 -20.22
C LEU A 221 1.83 5.05 -19.54
N MET A 222 1.43 5.53 -18.37
CA MET A 222 0.24 5.04 -17.66
C MET A 222 -1.04 5.24 -18.48
N LYS A 223 -1.20 6.39 -19.17
CA LYS A 223 -2.37 6.62 -20.03
C LYS A 223 -2.46 5.60 -21.17
N LYS A 224 -1.32 5.24 -21.78
CA LYS A 224 -1.25 4.19 -22.80
C LYS A 224 -1.55 2.82 -22.17
N LEU A 225 -0.84 2.51 -21.09
CA LEU A 225 -0.91 1.23 -20.40
C LEU A 225 -2.33 0.93 -19.87
N THR A 226 -3.07 1.93 -19.39
CA THR A 226 -4.49 1.77 -19.02
C THR A 226 -5.33 1.26 -20.19
N LYS A 227 -5.17 1.83 -21.38
CA LYS A 227 -5.92 1.37 -22.58
C LYS A 227 -5.52 -0.03 -22.99
N ASP A 228 -4.24 -0.35 -22.89
CA ASP A 228 -3.73 -1.67 -23.23
C ASP A 228 -4.21 -2.72 -22.20
N TRP A 229 -4.28 -2.37 -20.91
CA TRP A 229 -4.88 -3.21 -19.86
C TRP A 229 -6.36 -3.43 -20.08
N GLU A 230 -7.14 -2.40 -20.44
CA GLU A 230 -8.56 -2.55 -20.75
C GLU A 230 -8.79 -3.59 -21.86
N LYS A 231 -8.01 -3.52 -22.94
CA LYS A 231 -8.10 -4.49 -24.04
C LYS A 231 -7.72 -5.89 -23.58
N GLU A 232 -6.65 -6.00 -22.80
CA GLU A 232 -6.17 -7.30 -22.32
C GLU A 232 -7.14 -7.96 -21.36
N LEU A 233 -7.70 -7.20 -20.41
CA LEU A 233 -8.70 -7.70 -19.47
C LEU A 233 -9.96 -8.18 -20.21
N ASN A 234 -10.43 -7.46 -21.22
CA ASN A 234 -11.56 -7.90 -22.06
C ASN A 234 -11.23 -9.17 -22.85
N SER A 235 -9.99 -9.28 -23.37
CA SER A 235 -9.52 -10.47 -24.09
C SER A 235 -9.43 -11.68 -23.16
N ALA A 236 -8.92 -11.48 -21.95
CA ALA A 236 -8.86 -12.52 -20.92
C ALA A 236 -10.26 -12.98 -20.49
N GLU A 237 -11.19 -12.04 -20.27
CA GLU A 237 -12.60 -12.35 -19.95
C GLU A 237 -13.28 -13.17 -21.06
N SER A 238 -13.05 -12.79 -22.33
CA SER A 238 -13.61 -13.49 -23.48
C SER A 238 -13.00 -14.89 -23.69
N SER A 239 -11.71 -15.07 -23.39
CA SER A 239 -11.00 -16.33 -23.67
C SER A 239 -11.09 -17.35 -22.54
N MET A 240 -11.09 -16.91 -21.29
CA MET A 240 -11.20 -17.79 -20.10
C MET A 240 -12.66 -18.10 -19.75
N GLY A 241 -13.60 -17.26 -20.17
CA GLY A 241 -14.98 -17.29 -19.69
C GLY A 241 -15.14 -16.62 -18.32
N ASN A 242 -16.37 -16.23 -18.01
CA ASN A 242 -16.68 -15.37 -16.86
C ASN A 242 -16.22 -15.93 -15.52
N GLU A 243 -16.41 -17.23 -15.28
CA GLU A 243 -16.10 -17.83 -13.97
C GLU A 243 -14.60 -17.94 -13.72
N GLU A 244 -13.84 -18.45 -14.69
CA GLU A 244 -12.39 -18.55 -14.56
C GLU A 244 -11.74 -17.16 -14.48
N TYR A 245 -12.22 -16.20 -15.29
CA TYR A 245 -11.77 -14.81 -15.21
C TYR A 245 -12.05 -14.20 -13.83
N ARG A 246 -13.24 -14.42 -13.28
CA ARG A 246 -13.62 -13.94 -11.93
C ARG A 246 -12.67 -14.48 -10.87
N ILE A 247 -12.36 -15.77 -10.92
CA ILE A 247 -11.49 -16.45 -9.96
C ILE A 247 -10.04 -16.00 -10.09
N ARG A 248 -9.52 -15.94 -11.32
CA ARG A 248 -8.09 -15.76 -11.58
C ARG A 248 -7.67 -14.31 -11.73
N VAL A 249 -8.50 -13.46 -12.35
CA VAL A 249 -8.10 -12.12 -12.80
C VAL A 249 -8.74 -10.98 -12.01
N THR A 250 -10.02 -11.10 -11.62
CA THR A 250 -10.77 -9.99 -10.98
C THR A 250 -10.10 -9.45 -9.73
N LYS A 251 -9.38 -10.28 -8.96
CA LYS A 251 -8.64 -9.83 -7.77
C LYS A 251 -7.52 -8.82 -8.07
N PHE A 252 -6.98 -8.81 -9.29
CA PHE A 252 -5.96 -7.83 -9.71
C PHE A 252 -6.58 -6.61 -10.37
N ALA A 253 -7.68 -6.84 -11.09
CA ALA A 253 -8.35 -5.83 -11.89
C ALA A 253 -8.97 -4.77 -10.97
N GLY A 254 -8.57 -3.52 -11.19
CA GLY A 254 -8.87 -2.44 -10.26
C GLY A 254 -7.78 -2.28 -9.20
N SER A 255 -7.35 -3.34 -8.51
CA SER A 255 -6.42 -3.25 -7.38
C SER A 255 -4.97 -2.98 -7.79
N LEU A 256 -4.38 -3.87 -8.60
CA LEU A 256 -3.01 -3.73 -9.10
C LEU A 256 -2.95 -3.14 -10.51
N VAL A 257 -3.95 -3.45 -11.33
CA VAL A 257 -4.01 -2.99 -12.72
C VAL A 257 -5.23 -2.10 -12.94
N PRO A 258 -5.12 -1.04 -13.77
CA PRO A 258 -6.25 -0.17 -14.04
C PRO A 258 -7.42 -0.93 -14.69
N ARG A 259 -8.64 -0.66 -14.21
CA ARG A 259 -9.92 -1.02 -14.85
C ARG A 259 -10.84 0.20 -14.82
N ARG A 260 -11.69 0.39 -15.84
CA ARG A 260 -12.64 1.52 -15.84
C ARG A 260 -13.71 1.32 -14.78
N ARG A 261 -13.95 2.38 -14.01
CA ARG A 261 -15.02 2.43 -12.99
C ARG A 261 -16.43 2.32 -13.56
N GLU A 262 -16.63 2.73 -14.81
CA GLU A 262 -17.95 2.64 -15.47
C GLU A 262 -18.36 1.20 -15.80
N GLN A 263 -17.40 0.27 -15.78
CA GLN A 263 -17.62 -1.18 -15.87
C GLN A 263 -17.40 -1.87 -14.53
N ASP A 264 -17.30 -1.11 -13.44
CA ASP A 264 -17.57 -1.68 -12.14
C ASP A 264 -19.05 -2.06 -12.21
N ILE A 265 -19.32 -3.30 -12.65
CA ILE A 265 -20.55 -4.02 -12.37
C ILE A 265 -20.82 -3.63 -10.93
N PRO A 266 -21.99 -3.00 -10.61
CA PRO A 266 -22.26 -2.64 -9.23
C PRO A 266 -21.86 -3.87 -8.45
N THR A 267 -21.03 -3.72 -7.43
CA THR A 267 -20.66 -4.80 -6.53
C THR A 267 -21.91 -5.30 -5.76
N GLY A 268 -23.11 -5.20 -6.36
CA GLY A 268 -24.14 -6.21 -6.41
C GLY A 268 -23.55 -7.55 -6.08
N THR A 269 -23.70 -7.87 -4.80
CA THR A 269 -23.57 -9.22 -4.27
C THR A 269 -22.36 -9.91 -4.89
N LEU A 270 -21.17 -9.58 -4.37
CA LEU A 270 -20.21 -10.65 -4.04
C LEU A 270 -21.08 -11.88 -3.72
N PRO A 271 -21.04 -12.95 -4.54
CA PRO A 271 -21.95 -14.09 -4.38
C PRO A 271 -21.93 -14.35 -2.91
N ARG A 272 -23.10 -14.12 -2.25
CA ARG A 272 -23.25 -14.20 -0.79
C ARG A 272 -22.42 -15.39 -0.46
N HIS A 273 -21.22 -15.14 0.10
CA HIS A 273 -20.23 -16.18 0.25
C HIS A 273 -21.07 -17.17 1.01
N GLU A 274 -21.43 -18.30 0.38
CA GLU A 274 -22.15 -19.32 1.11
C GLU A 274 -21.30 -19.41 2.34
N GLU A 275 -21.93 -19.18 3.48
CA GLU A 275 -21.36 -19.37 4.78
C GLU A 275 -21.06 -20.88 4.80
N SER A 276 -20.07 -21.32 4.02
CA SER A 276 -19.05 -22.27 4.38
C SER A 276 -18.80 -21.87 5.80
N GLY A 277 -19.43 -22.64 6.69
CA GLY A 277 -19.45 -22.47 8.12
C GLY A 277 -18.06 -22.62 8.71
N TYR A 278 -17.03 -22.04 8.10
CA TYR A 278 -16.16 -21.10 8.78
C TYR A 278 -17.00 -19.93 9.35
N VAL A 279 -17.88 -20.28 10.29
CA VAL A 279 -17.81 -19.66 11.60
C VAL A 279 -16.32 -19.55 11.84
N TYR A 280 -15.76 -18.34 11.82
CA TYR A 280 -14.60 -18.10 12.65
C TYR A 280 -15.02 -18.69 13.98
N GLY A 281 -14.52 -19.88 14.29
CA GLY A 281 -14.54 -20.39 15.64
C GLY A 281 -14.08 -19.18 16.40
N THR A 282 -14.98 -18.63 17.20
CA THR A 282 -14.68 -17.66 18.23
C THR A 282 -13.84 -18.37 19.30
N ASP A 283 -12.80 -19.09 18.85
CA ASP A 283 -11.49 -19.20 19.43
C ASP A 283 -10.71 -17.90 19.09
N SER A 284 -11.40 -16.76 19.05
CA SER A 284 -10.97 -15.70 19.93
C SER A 284 -10.58 -16.41 21.23
N PRO A 285 -9.28 -16.48 21.61
CA PRO A 285 -8.93 -16.92 22.95
C PRO A 285 -9.90 -16.21 23.85
N PRO A 286 -10.61 -16.92 24.76
CA PRO A 286 -11.77 -16.39 25.46
C PRO A 286 -11.41 -14.96 25.76
N CYS A 287 -12.16 -14.01 25.17
CA CYS A 287 -12.07 -12.63 25.60
C CYS A 287 -12.50 -12.77 27.03
N ILE A 288 -11.52 -13.05 27.91
CA ILE A 288 -11.57 -12.89 29.34
C ILE A 288 -12.22 -11.53 29.36
N PRO A 289 -13.47 -11.43 29.84
CA PRO A 289 -14.06 -10.14 30.10
C PRO A 289 -12.98 -9.50 30.95
N ARG A 290 -12.20 -8.62 30.34
CA ARG A 290 -11.21 -7.86 31.07
C ARG A 290 -12.18 -7.04 31.88
N GLU A 291 -12.42 -7.49 33.10
CA GLU A 291 -13.14 -6.76 34.12
C GLU A 291 -12.28 -5.51 34.29
N SER A 292 -12.46 -4.56 33.38
CA SER A 292 -11.84 -3.26 33.40
C SER A 292 -12.56 -2.53 34.51
N ARG A 293 -12.12 -2.84 35.73
CA ARG A 293 -12.32 -2.05 36.94
C ARG A 293 -11.79 -0.62 36.79
N GLU A 294 -11.18 -0.28 35.65
CA GLU A 294 -10.94 1.11 35.24
C GLU A 294 -12.21 1.71 34.62
N ALA A 295 -13.27 1.77 35.41
CA ALA A 295 -14.41 2.61 35.09
C ALA A 295 -13.94 4.07 35.06
N GLY A 296 -13.87 4.66 33.87
CA GLY A 296 -14.03 6.12 33.73
C GLY A 296 -12.87 6.94 33.18
N ARG A 297 -11.75 6.35 32.71
CA ARG A 297 -10.74 7.15 31.99
C ARG A 297 -11.04 7.17 30.50
N ASN A 298 -11.32 8.36 29.98
CA ASN A 298 -11.49 8.59 28.56
C ASN A 298 -10.10 8.61 27.88
N GLU A 299 -9.66 7.43 27.42
CA GLU A 299 -8.34 7.26 26.81
C GLU A 299 -8.11 8.19 25.60
N LEU A 300 -9.15 8.43 24.79
CA LEU A 300 -9.08 9.33 23.64
C LEU A 300 -8.81 10.77 24.06
N LEU A 301 -9.48 11.25 25.10
CA LEU A 301 -9.27 12.59 25.64
C LEU A 301 -7.86 12.71 26.26
N ASP A 302 -7.40 11.68 26.97
CA ASP A 302 -6.05 11.65 27.54
C ASP A 302 -4.98 11.64 26.45
N ALA A 303 -5.18 10.88 25.37
CA ALA A 303 -4.31 10.87 24.20
C ALA A 303 -4.31 12.21 23.46
N LEU A 304 -5.48 12.87 23.35
CA LEU A 304 -5.60 14.20 22.77
C LEU A 304 -4.78 15.23 23.57
N ARG A 305 -4.83 15.18 24.90
CA ARG A 305 -4.14 16.12 25.80
C ARG A 305 -2.60 16.05 25.76
N VAL A 306 -2.00 14.99 25.22
CA VAL A 306 -0.54 14.94 25.06
C VAL A 306 -0.06 16.14 24.25
N PRO A 307 0.91 16.95 24.75
CA PRO A 307 1.34 18.15 24.06
C PRO A 307 1.78 17.87 22.62
N PHE A 308 1.35 18.74 21.71
CA PHE A 308 1.77 18.71 20.32
C PHE A 308 1.98 20.13 19.83
N ILE A 309 3.20 20.43 19.40
CA ILE A 309 3.56 21.70 18.77
C ILE A 309 3.70 21.40 17.28
N PRO A 310 2.74 21.84 16.45
CA PRO A 310 2.85 21.66 15.01
C PRO A 310 4.14 22.28 14.51
N GLN A 311 4.89 21.56 13.69
CA GLN A 311 6.01 22.19 12.99
C GLN A 311 5.40 23.17 11.97
N THR A 312 5.46 24.46 12.29
CA THR A 312 5.07 25.49 11.33
C THR A 312 5.97 25.35 10.11
N LYS A 313 5.37 25.39 8.92
CA LYS A 313 6.09 25.25 7.63
C LYS A 313 7.14 26.35 7.40
N GLU A 314 7.28 27.29 8.32
CA GLU A 314 8.26 28.38 8.34
C GLU A 314 9.65 27.95 8.84
N ARG A 315 9.96 26.65 8.94
CA ARG A 315 11.37 26.24 9.03
C ARG A 315 12.12 26.83 7.83
N THR A 316 12.92 27.84 8.11
CA THR A 316 13.81 28.52 7.19
C THR A 316 14.62 27.49 6.42
N LYS A 317 14.91 27.78 5.15
CA LYS A 317 15.64 26.87 4.24
C LYS A 317 16.90 26.26 4.88
N ASP A 318 17.50 26.96 5.84
CA ASP A 318 18.72 26.56 6.55
C ASP A 318 18.49 25.39 7.54
N GLN A 319 17.35 25.34 8.26
CA GLN A 319 17.03 24.19 9.12
C GLN A 319 16.64 22.94 8.32
N ARG A 320 16.26 23.11 7.05
CA ARG A 320 15.86 22.01 6.16
C ARG A 320 17.04 21.10 5.80
N ASN A 321 18.27 21.63 5.86
CA ASN A 321 19.47 20.86 5.57
C ASN A 321 19.93 20.02 6.78
N GLU A 322 19.71 20.49 8.01
CA GLU A 322 20.16 19.76 9.22
C GLU A 322 19.17 18.73 9.76
N THR A 323 17.85 18.93 9.61
CA THR A 323 16.87 18.06 10.31
C THR A 323 16.35 16.87 9.52
N CYS A 324 16.75 16.66 8.26
CA CYS A 324 16.25 15.51 7.51
C CYS A 324 17.13 15.07 6.33
N GLU A 325 18.45 15.08 6.48
CA GLU A 325 19.27 14.05 5.82
C GLU A 325 19.03 12.70 6.53
N LEU A 326 17.76 12.29 6.57
CA LEU A 326 17.40 10.90 6.81
C LEU A 326 17.91 10.16 5.59
N GLU A 327 19.15 9.69 5.71
CA GLU A 327 19.98 9.06 4.69
C GLU A 327 19.18 8.63 3.46
N GLU A 328 19.36 9.35 2.35
CA GLU A 328 19.04 8.88 0.99
C GLU A 328 19.86 7.62 0.60
N GLY A 329 20.45 6.92 1.57
CA GLY A 329 21.13 5.63 1.41
C GLY A 329 20.18 4.45 1.25
N ALA A 330 18.86 4.67 1.28
CA ALA A 330 17.91 3.62 0.93
C ALA A 330 18.03 3.31 -0.57
N ASN A 331 18.45 2.10 -0.88
CA ASN A 331 18.64 1.66 -2.25
C ASN A 331 17.28 1.43 -2.92
N MET A 332 17.16 1.80 -4.18
CA MET A 332 15.99 1.44 -4.98
C MET A 332 16.12 -0.02 -5.42
N VAL A 333 15.01 -0.73 -5.62
CA VAL A 333 15.01 -2.12 -6.10
C VAL A 333 15.86 -2.33 -7.37
N THR A 334 15.91 -1.32 -8.23
CA THR A 334 16.86 -1.12 -9.32
C THR A 334 16.92 0.38 -9.65
N GLU A 335 17.88 0.81 -10.47
CA GLU A 335 17.90 2.19 -10.97
C GLU A 335 16.55 2.55 -11.61
N LEU A 336 16.01 3.73 -11.28
CA LEU A 336 14.72 4.19 -11.80
C LEU A 336 14.64 4.14 -13.33
N ARG A 337 15.78 4.39 -14.02
CA ARG A 337 15.87 4.27 -15.48
C ARG A 337 15.54 2.85 -15.94
N ASN A 338 16.11 1.82 -15.32
CA ASN A 338 15.87 0.43 -15.68
C ASN A 338 14.41 0.03 -15.39
N ALA A 339 13.81 0.54 -14.31
CA ALA A 339 12.40 0.30 -13.99
C ALA A 339 11.45 0.93 -15.02
N ILE A 340 11.73 2.15 -15.47
CA ILE A 340 10.98 2.80 -16.56
C ILE A 340 11.17 2.04 -17.87
N GLU A 341 12.40 1.59 -18.17
CA GLU A 341 12.69 0.81 -19.38
C GLU A 341 11.91 -0.51 -19.39
N ALA A 342 11.87 -1.23 -18.26
CA ALA A 342 11.05 -2.42 -18.11
C ALA A 342 9.56 -2.11 -18.35
N LEU A 343 9.04 -1.02 -17.78
CA LEU A 343 7.66 -0.59 -17.99
C LEU A 343 7.36 -0.23 -19.46
N GLN A 344 8.33 0.29 -20.20
CA GLN A 344 8.19 0.60 -21.63
C GLN A 344 8.19 -0.66 -22.51
N MET A 345 8.95 -1.68 -22.11
CA MET A 345 9.09 -2.92 -22.88
C MET A 345 7.93 -3.90 -22.68
N MET A 346 7.44 -4.02 -21.44
CA MET A 346 6.46 -5.05 -21.09
C MET A 346 5.04 -4.64 -21.49
N ARG A 347 4.27 -5.59 -22.02
CA ARG A 347 2.87 -5.38 -22.39
C ARG A 347 1.94 -6.05 -21.38
N PRO A 348 0.69 -5.60 -21.22
CA PRO A 348 -0.30 -6.26 -20.37
C PRO A 348 -0.45 -7.78 -20.64
N GLN A 349 -0.40 -8.19 -21.90
CA GLN A 349 -0.38 -9.61 -22.34
C GLN A 349 0.73 -10.44 -21.70
N ASP A 350 1.88 -9.79 -21.48
CA ASP A 350 3.06 -10.41 -20.89
C ASP A 350 2.99 -10.36 -19.35
N MET A 351 2.41 -9.29 -18.79
CA MET A 351 2.30 -9.04 -17.36
C MET A 351 1.21 -9.86 -16.67
N LEU A 352 0.05 -10.06 -17.31
CA LEU A 352 -1.10 -10.74 -16.71
C LEU A 352 -0.79 -12.20 -16.30
N PRO A 353 -0.16 -13.03 -17.14
CA PRO A 353 0.23 -14.39 -16.73
C PRO A 353 1.16 -14.42 -15.52
N VAL A 354 2.06 -13.44 -15.42
CA VAL A 354 2.99 -13.32 -14.28
C VAL A 354 2.24 -12.98 -12.99
N LEU A 355 1.25 -12.07 -13.05
CA LEU A 355 0.38 -11.79 -11.90
C LEU A 355 -0.40 -13.03 -11.45
N MET A 356 -0.99 -13.77 -12.39
CA MET A 356 -1.71 -15.01 -12.09
C MET A 356 -0.81 -16.07 -11.46
N HIS A 357 0.44 -16.17 -11.92
CA HIS A 357 1.42 -17.10 -11.36
C HIS A 357 1.87 -16.68 -9.94
N LEU A 358 2.10 -15.39 -9.72
CA LEU A 358 2.56 -14.86 -8.43
C LEU A 358 1.51 -15.02 -7.33
N PHE A 359 0.24 -14.91 -7.70
CA PHE A 359 -0.91 -14.97 -6.81
C PHE A 359 -1.93 -15.96 -7.39
N PRO A 360 -1.75 -17.28 -7.18
CA PRO A 360 -2.69 -18.28 -7.65
C PRO A 360 -4.06 -18.13 -6.97
N ALA A 361 -5.12 -18.65 -7.59
CA ALA A 361 -6.45 -18.67 -6.99
C ALA A 361 -6.55 -19.78 -5.93
N SER A 362 -7.14 -19.47 -4.78
CA SER A 362 -7.44 -20.46 -3.74
C SER A 362 -8.36 -21.54 -4.30
N GLY A 363 -8.00 -22.82 -4.18
CA GLY A 363 -8.83 -23.95 -4.60
C GLY A 363 -8.45 -24.60 -5.93
N MET A 364 -7.56 -24.00 -6.72
CA MET A 364 -6.85 -24.76 -7.76
C MET A 364 -5.64 -25.40 -7.14
N GLY A 365 -5.84 -26.57 -6.54
CA GLY A 365 -4.75 -27.39 -6.03
C GLY A 365 -3.64 -27.44 -7.07
N GLN A 366 -2.41 -27.13 -6.66
CA GLN A 366 -1.25 -27.49 -7.47
C GLN A 366 -1.27 -29.00 -7.55
N ALA A 367 -1.85 -29.55 -8.62
CA ALA A 367 -1.62 -30.93 -8.98
C ALA A 367 -0.11 -31.07 -9.04
N GLY A 368 0.46 -31.81 -8.08
CA GLY A 368 1.90 -31.91 -7.88
C GLY A 368 2.59 -32.15 -9.21
N THR A 369 3.53 -31.28 -9.54
CA THR A 369 4.45 -31.47 -10.67
C THR A 369 5.70 -32.13 -10.17
#